data_AF-A0ABD0PIN2-F1
#
_entry.id   AF-A0ABD0PIN2-F1
#
_cell.length_a   1.000
_cell.length_b   1.000
_cell.length_c   1.000
_cell.angle_alpha   90.00
_cell.angle_beta   90.00
_cell.angle_gamma   90.00
#
_symmetry.space_group_name_H-M   'P 1'
#
loop_
_entity.id
_entity.type
_entity.pdbx_description
1 polymer ?
#
loop_
_entity_poly.entity_id
_entity_poly.type
_entity_poly.pdbx_seq_one_letter_code
_entity_poly.pdbx_strand_id
1 'polypeptide(L)'
;NGTKHQMTFNVSEMKQSIPDYRLLSQAELRLRIKNPTMDQEQRLELYRGTGDQARYLDTRFVSKDLANRWLSFDVKQTIIEWLQGSGEVMAAFS
;
A
#
# COMPACT_ATOMS: atom_id res chain seq x y z
N ASN A 1 -20.48 3.24 5.72
CA ASN A 1 -19.52 3.91 6.62
C ASN A 1 -18.25 3.06 6.63
N GLY A 2 -17.39 3.23 5.62
CA GLY A 2 -16.20 2.38 5.43
C GLY A 2 -15.03 2.97 6.21
N THR A 3 -14.44 2.21 7.12
CA THR A 3 -13.27 2.64 7.87
C THR A 3 -12.09 2.77 6.91
N LYS A 4 -11.65 4.00 6.64
CA LYS A 4 -10.44 4.24 5.86
C LYS A 4 -9.23 4.14 6.79
N HIS A 5 -8.34 3.19 6.53
CA HIS A 5 -7.06 3.09 7.19
C HIS A 5 -6.00 3.84 6.37
N GLN A 6 -5.06 4.51 7.03
CA GLN A 6 -3.99 5.26 6.38
C GLN A 6 -2.64 4.78 6.91
N MET A 7 -1.68 4.64 6.01
CA MET A 7 -0.27 4.38 6.30
C MET A 7 0.58 5.43 5.59
N THR A 8 1.59 5.95 6.27
CA THR A 8 2.48 6.98 5.72
C THR A 8 3.90 6.45 5.61
N PHE A 9 4.62 6.90 4.58
CA PHE A 9 6.01 6.53 4.36
C PHE A 9 6.86 7.78 4.16
N ASN A 10 8.01 7.82 4.83
CA ASN A 10 8.98 8.90 4.68
C ASN A 10 9.82 8.67 3.42
N VAL A 11 9.50 9.40 2.35
CA VAL A 11 10.20 9.29 1.07
C VAL A 11 11.67 9.69 1.18
N SER A 12 12.03 10.60 2.10
CA SER A 12 13.43 11.00 2.30
C SER A 12 14.29 9.83 2.79
N GLU A 13 13.77 9.02 3.73
CA GLU A 13 14.43 7.80 4.20
C GLU A 13 14.49 6.72 3.09
N MET A 14 13.45 6.65 2.26
CA MET A 14 13.43 5.73 1.12
C MET A 14 14.50 6.11 0.08
N LYS A 15 14.71 7.40 -0.21
CA LYS A 15 15.77 7.88 -1.10
C LYS A 15 17.17 7.61 -0.57
N GLN A 16 17.36 7.63 0.75
CA GLN A 16 18.63 7.23 1.36
C GLN A 16 18.91 5.74 1.16
N SER A 17 17.86 4.91 1.22
CA SER A 17 17.97 3.45 1.04
C SER A 17 18.03 3.02 -0.42
N ILE A 18 17.42 3.80 -1.33
CA ILE A 18 17.32 3.55 -2.77
C ILE A 18 17.88 4.79 -3.50
N PRO A 19 19.22 4.87 -3.65
CA PRO A 19 19.87 6.06 -4.20
C PRO A 19 19.58 6.25 -5.70
N ASP A 20 19.29 5.18 -6.43
CA ASP A 20 18.87 5.23 -7.83
C ASP A 20 17.60 4.39 -8.02
N TYR A 21 16.49 5.06 -8.29
CA TYR A 21 15.19 4.41 -8.52
C TYR A 21 15.20 3.45 -9.71
N ARG A 22 16.12 3.61 -10.67
CA ARG A 22 16.25 2.71 -11.84
C ARG A 22 16.75 1.34 -11.45
N LEU A 23 17.38 1.20 -10.28
CA LEU A 23 17.81 -0.07 -9.71
C LEU A 23 16.68 -0.84 -9.03
N LEU A 24 15.51 -0.23 -8.83
CA LEU A 24 14.38 -0.86 -8.19
C LEU A 24 13.77 -1.92 -9.12
N SER A 25 14.10 -3.19 -8.87
CA SER A 25 13.56 -4.33 -9.64
C SER A 25 12.13 -4.68 -9.22
N GLN A 26 11.84 -4.62 -7.92
CA GLN A 26 10.55 -4.97 -7.31
C GLN A 26 10.31 -4.11 -6.06
N ALA A 27 9.06 -3.77 -5.78
CA ALA A 27 8.66 -3.22 -4.49
C ALA A 27 7.26 -3.71 -4.13
N GLU A 28 7.11 -4.24 -2.91
CA GLU A 28 5.84 -4.78 -2.44
C GLU A 28 5.42 -4.13 -1.14
N LEU A 29 4.15 -3.71 -1.08
CA LEU A 29 3.51 -3.38 0.19
C LEU A 29 2.92 -4.67 0.77
N ARG A 30 3.37 -5.03 1.97
CA ARG A 30 2.94 -6.27 2.64
C ARG A 30 2.08 -5.97 3.86
N LEU A 31 0.90 -6.56 3.91
CA LEU A 31 -0.04 -6.43 5.04
C LEU A 31 -0.25 -7.78 5.71
N ARG A 32 -0.20 -7.82 7.04
CA ARG A 32 -0.49 -9.04 7.80
C ARG A 32 -1.92 -9.05 8.30
N ILE A 33 -2.68 -10.06 7.92
CA ILE A 33 -4.04 -10.27 8.42
C ILE A 33 -3.92 -10.95 9.79
N LYS A 34 -4.25 -10.25 10.87
CA LYS A 34 -4.13 -10.81 12.24
C LYS A 34 -5.44 -11.43 12.72
N ASN A 35 -6.46 -10.60 12.93
CA ASN A 35 -7.72 -11.00 13.53
C ASN A 35 -8.87 -10.68 12.56
N PRO A 36 -9.04 -11.44 11.47
CA PRO A 36 -10.16 -11.23 10.57
C PRO A 36 -11.47 -11.56 11.29
N THR A 37 -12.34 -10.57 11.49
CA THR A 37 -13.64 -10.73 12.16
C THR A 37 -14.81 -10.76 11.17
N MET A 38 -14.54 -10.85 9.87
CA MET A 38 -15.58 -10.84 8.84
C MET A 38 -16.11 -12.25 8.57
N ASP A 39 -17.44 -12.36 8.50
CA ASP A 39 -18.13 -13.62 8.21
C ASP A 39 -18.10 -13.97 6.71
N GLN A 40 -17.95 -12.96 5.86
CA GLN A 40 -17.91 -13.09 4.41
C GLN A 40 -16.60 -12.51 3.87
N GLU A 41 -16.27 -12.88 2.63
CA GLU A 41 -15.15 -12.29 1.90
C GLU A 41 -15.37 -10.77 1.74
N GLN A 42 -14.30 -10.00 1.97
CA GLN A 42 -14.28 -8.56 1.85
C GLN A 42 -13.30 -8.12 0.77
N ARG A 43 -13.67 -7.10 0.01
CA ARG A 43 -12.78 -6.48 -0.97
C ARG A 43 -11.98 -5.37 -0.30
N LEU A 44 -10.67 -5.55 -0.20
CA LEU A 44 -9.72 -4.54 0.23
C LEU A 44 -9.23 -3.77 -1.00
N GLU A 45 -9.33 -2.45 -0.97
CA GLU A 45 -8.84 -1.59 -2.05
C GLU A 45 -7.64 -0.76 -1.58
N LEU A 46 -6.61 -0.70 -2.42
CA LEU A 46 -5.40 0.08 -2.17
C LEU A 46 -5.46 1.37 -2.99
N TYR A 47 -5.24 2.50 -2.32
CA TYR A 47 -5.11 3.81 -2.94
C TYR A 47 -3.78 4.46 -2.57
N ARG A 48 -3.24 5.26 -3.49
CA ARG A 48 -2.16 6.22 -3.21
C ARG A 48 -2.69 7.64 -3.06
N GLY A 49 -2.10 8.41 -2.16
CA GLY A 49 -2.50 9.79 -1.90
C GLY A 49 -3.71 9.91 -0.98
N THR A 50 -4.19 11.14 -0.77
CA THR A 50 -5.29 11.44 0.16
C THR A 50 -6.30 12.40 -0.43
N GLY A 51 -7.51 12.41 0.14
CA GLY A 51 -8.60 13.30 -0.28
C GLY A 51 -8.95 13.10 -1.75
N ASP A 52 -9.18 14.21 -2.45
CA ASP A 52 -9.59 14.22 -3.85
C ASP A 52 -8.47 13.79 -4.82
N GLN A 53 -7.23 13.67 -4.34
CA GLN A 53 -6.09 13.20 -5.12
C GLN A 53 -5.83 11.70 -4.94
N ALA A 54 -6.67 10.98 -4.19
CA ALA A 54 -6.54 9.56 -4.01
C ALA A 54 -6.71 8.82 -5.36
N ARG A 55 -5.73 8.00 -5.72
CA ARG A 55 -5.76 7.18 -6.94
C ARG A 55 -5.75 5.71 -6.58
N TYR A 56 -6.70 4.97 -7.15
CA TYR A 56 -6.76 3.52 -7.02
C TYR A 56 -5.49 2.88 -7.60
N LEU A 57 -4.98 1.87 -6.91
CA LEU A 57 -3.82 1.08 -7.33
C LEU A 57 -4.21 -0.36 -7.65
N ASP A 58 -4.76 -1.07 -6.67
CA ASP A 58 -5.00 -2.51 -6.77
C ASP A 58 -6.04 -2.94 -5.72
N THR A 59 -6.53 -4.18 -5.84
CA THR A 59 -7.49 -4.78 -4.91
C THR A 59 -7.11 -6.21 -4.54
N ARG A 60 -7.49 -6.64 -3.34
CA ARG A 60 -7.40 -8.02 -2.89
C ARG A 60 -8.69 -8.42 -2.21
N PHE A 61 -9.11 -9.65 -2.45
CA PHE A 61 -10.18 -10.27 -1.70
C PHE A 61 -9.61 -10.91 -0.44
N VAL A 62 -10.25 -10.63 0.69
CA VAL A 62 -9.80 -11.03 2.02
C VAL A 62 -10.90 -11.82 2.69
N SER A 63 -10.59 -13.04 3.12
CA SER A 63 -11.48 -13.89 3.90
C SER A 63 -10.83 -14.29 5.22
N LYS A 64 -11.63 -14.85 6.13
CA LYS A 64 -11.15 -15.40 7.41
C LYS A 64 -10.06 -16.47 7.25
N ASP A 65 -10.06 -17.19 6.13
CA ASP A 65 -9.08 -18.26 5.84
C ASP A 65 -7.67 -17.71 5.58
N LEU A 66 -7.56 -16.39 5.38
CA LEU A 66 -6.29 -15.70 5.26
C LEU A 66 -5.74 -15.22 6.62
N ALA A 67 -6.33 -15.65 7.74
CA ALA A 67 -5.80 -15.37 9.09
C ALA A 67 -4.31 -15.74 9.20
N ASN A 68 -3.53 -14.84 9.78
CA ASN A 68 -2.06 -14.92 9.91
C ASN A 68 -1.27 -14.96 8.60
N ARG A 69 -1.90 -14.75 7.44
CA ARG A 69 -1.21 -14.67 6.16
C ARG A 69 -0.83 -13.24 5.80
N TRP A 70 0.16 -13.13 4.92
CA TRP A 70 0.59 -11.87 4.32
C TRP A 70 -0.11 -11.66 2.98
N LEU A 71 -0.71 -10.49 2.82
CA LEU A 71 -1.08 -9.94 1.52
C LEU A 71 0.11 -9.16 0.97
N SER A 72 0.25 -9.14 -0.36
CA SER A 72 1.27 -8.35 -1.05
C SER A 72 0.64 -7.63 -2.23
N PHE A 73 1.01 -6.35 -2.37
CA PHE A 73 0.64 -5.48 -3.47
C PHE A 73 1.91 -5.03 -4.16
N ASP A 74 1.99 -5.19 -5.48
CA ASP A 74 3.07 -4.58 -6.24
C ASP A 74 2.85 -3.07 -6.27
N VAL A 75 3.80 -2.34 -5.68
CA VAL A 75 3.79 -0.88 -5.59
C VAL A 75 5.00 -0.27 -6.28
N LYS A 76 5.74 -1.05 -7.08
CA LYS A 76 6.97 -0.61 -7.75
C LYS A 76 6.81 0.72 -8.47
N GLN A 77 5.79 0.84 -9.32
CA GLN A 77 5.57 2.06 -10.09
C GLN A 77 5.30 3.27 -9.18
N THR A 78 4.52 3.07 -8.12
CA THR A 78 4.24 4.10 -7.12
C THR A 78 5.52 4.53 -6.40
N ILE A 79 6.39 3.60 -6.02
CA ILE A 79 7.68 3.93 -5.40
C ILE A 79 8.60 4.69 -6.37
N ILE A 80 8.67 4.29 -7.64
CA ILE A 80 9.46 5.01 -8.66
C ILE A 80 9.00 6.45 -8.78
N GLU A 81 7.69 6.69 -8.89
CA GLU A 81 7.12 8.04 -8.96
C GLU A 81 7.47 8.88 -7.71
N TRP A 82 7.43 8.27 -6.53
CA TRP A 82 7.75 8.97 -5.27
C TRP A 82 9.23 9.34 -5.19
N LEU A 83 10.13 8.43 -5.60
CA LEU A 83 11.58 8.69 -5.60
C LEU A 83 11.96 9.77 -6.62
N GLN A 84 11.21 9.92 -7.71
CA GLN A 84 11.39 11.00 -8.70
C GLN A 84 10.85 12.35 -8.21
N GLY A 85 9.79 12.36 -7.39
CA GLY A 85 9.17 13.57 -6.83
C GLY A 85 9.86 14.11 -5.57
N SER A 86 9.27 15.12 -4.93
CA SER A 86 9.84 15.83 -3.76
C SER A 86 9.02 15.73 -2.46
N GLY A 87 8.00 14.86 -2.37
CA GLY A 87 7.03 14.87 -1.26
C GLY A 87 6.99 13.60 -0.39
N GLU A 88 6.42 13.74 0.82
CA GLU A 88 5.92 12.64 1.67
C GLU A 88 4.66 12.02 1.05
N VAL A 89 4.45 10.71 1.24
CA VAL A 89 3.26 10.05 0.67
C VAL A 89 2.63 9.02 1.59
N MET A 90 1.30 9.00 1.52
CA MET A 90 0.40 8.14 2.27
C MET A 90 -0.22 7.09 1.33
N ALA A 91 -0.26 5.83 1.78
CA ALA A 91 -1.13 4.80 1.25
C ALA A 91 -2.42 4.76 2.08
N ALA A 92 -3.58 4.70 1.43
CA ALA A 92 -4.87 4.57 2.10
C ALA A 92 -5.55 3.27 1.66
N PHE A 93 -6.24 2.62 2.60
CA PHE A 93 -7.01 1.40 2.39
C PHE A 93 -8.44 1.67 2.81
N SER A 94 -9.41 1.19 2.04
CA SER A 94 -10.83 1.22 2.37
C SER A 94 -11.47 -0.15 2.28
#